data_AF-Q9LCA2-F1
#
_entry.id   AF-Q9LCA2-F1
#
_cell.length_a   1.000
_cell.length_b   1.000
_cell.length_c   1.000
_cell.angle_alpha   90.00
_cell.angle_beta   90.00
_cell.angle_gamma   90.00
#
_symmetry.space_group_name_H-M   'P 1'
#
loop_
_entity.id
_entity.type
_entity.pdbx_description
1 polymer ?
#
loop_
_entity_poly.entity_id
_entity_poly.type
_entity_poly.pdbx_seq_one_letter_code
_entity_poly.pdbx_strand_id
1 'polypeptide(L)'
;MREVRKEVRPIDPVVVITILGGAIVVLLIVGAPIKPLRMLGQIGIKFVIGGLLLFFVNVFGALIDLHVPINFITAAVSGFLGIPGLALLVAIQQLVLS
;
A
#
# COMPACT_ATOMS: atom_id res chain seq x y z
N MET A 1 41.69 44.92 -33.59
CA MET A 1 41.15 43.99 -32.58
C MET A 1 39.67 43.77 -32.87
N ARG A 2 39.27 42.60 -33.42
CA ARG A 2 37.86 42.25 -33.59
C ARG A 2 37.52 41.22 -32.52
N GLU A 3 36.68 41.60 -31.56
CA GLU A 3 36.07 40.64 -30.66
C GLU A 3 35.20 39.71 -31.50
N VAL A 4 35.69 38.49 -31.71
CA VAL A 4 34.90 37.43 -32.32
C VAL A 4 33.81 37.08 -31.31
N ARG A 5 32.64 37.70 -31.48
CA ARG A 5 31.42 37.35 -30.75
C ARG A 5 31.19 35.85 -30.97
N LYS A 6 31.43 35.05 -29.93
CA LYS A 6 31.13 33.62 -29.95
C LYS A 6 29.63 33.47 -30.08
N GLU A 7 29.18 33.03 -31.24
CA GLU A 7 27.79 32.70 -31.49
C GLU A 7 27.47 31.43 -30.70
N VAL A 8 26.79 31.62 -29.56
CA VAL A 8 26.32 30.51 -28.73
C VAL A 8 25.22 29.83 -29.53
N ARG A 9 25.55 28.69 -30.15
CA ARG A 9 24.57 27.89 -30.87
C ARG A 9 23.51 27.40 -29.87
N PRO A 10 22.21 27.59 -30.17
CA PRO A 10 21.16 27.04 -29.35
C PRO A 10 21.32 25.51 -29.33
N ILE A 11 21.19 24.93 -28.15
CA ILE A 11 21.23 23.48 -27.98
C ILE A 11 20.05 22.89 -28.75
N ASP A 12 20.34 21.92 -29.61
CA ASP A 12 19.30 21.25 -30.38
C ASP A 12 18.30 20.60 -29.42
N PRO A 13 16.98 20.82 -29.59
CA PRO A 13 15.95 20.25 -28.72
C PRO A 13 16.08 18.74 -28.55
N VAL A 14 16.58 18.06 -29.59
CA VAL A 14 16.85 16.63 -29.59
C VAL A 14 17.86 16.23 -28.51
N VAL A 15 18.92 17.02 -28.29
CA VAL A 15 19.95 16.75 -27.28
C VAL A 15 19.37 16.93 -25.87
N VAL A 16 18.54 17.96 -25.68
CA VAL A 16 17.87 18.22 -24.41
C VAL A 16 16.93 17.08 -24.04
N ILE A 17 16.10 16.63 -24.99
CA ILE A 17 15.18 15.49 -24.78
C ILE A 17 15.97 14.20 -24.48
N THR A 18 17.08 13.99 -25.18
CA THR A 18 17.91 12.79 -25.00
C THR A 18 18.53 12.73 -23.61
N ILE A 19 19.04 13.86 -23.10
CA ILE A 19 19.63 13.94 -21.76
C ILE A 19 18.56 13.78 -20.67
N LEU A 20 17.42 14.46 -20.83
CA LEU A 20 16.31 14.38 -19.86
C LEU A 20 15.71 12.96 -19.81
N GLY A 21 15.51 12.33 -20.97
CA GLY A 21 15.05 10.95 -21.06
C GLY A 21 16.02 9.97 -20.42
N GLY A 22 17.32 10.10 -20.71
CA GLY A 22 18.37 9.28 -20.09
C GLY A 22 18.42 9.44 -18.57
N ALA A 23 18.28 10.67 -18.07
CA ALA A 23 18.24 10.95 -16.64
C ALA A 23 17.02 10.30 -15.96
N ILE A 24 15.82 10.35 -16.56
CA ILE A 24 14.61 9.70 -16.03
C ILE A 24 14.79 8.18 -15.93
N VAL A 25 15.38 7.56 -16.96
CA VAL A 25 15.62 6.11 -17.00
C VAL A 25 16.59 5.68 -15.91
N VAL A 26 17.69 6.42 -15.72
CA VAL A 26 18.62 6.17 -14.60
C VAL A 26 17.93 6.37 -13.26
N LEU A 27 17.09 7.41 -13.15
CA LEU A 27 16.29 7.67 -11.95
C LEU A 27 15.35 6.52 -11.61
N LEU A 28 14.74 5.86 -12.60
CA LEU A 28 13.83 4.74 -12.38
C LEU A 28 14.56 3.44 -12.03
N ILE A 29 15.72 3.19 -12.65
CA ILE A 29 16.53 1.98 -12.42
C ILE A 29 17.19 2.03 -11.05
N VAL A 30 17.66 3.20 -10.61
CA VAL A 30 18.18 3.41 -9.25
C VAL A 30 17.04 3.59 -8.23
N GLY A 31 15.93 4.18 -8.65
CA GLY A 31 14.96 4.80 -7.74
C GLY A 31 13.60 4.12 -7.57
N ALA A 32 13.24 3.05 -8.28
CA ALA A 32 11.98 2.35 -8.01
C ALA A 32 12.20 1.04 -7.25
N PRO A 33 12.28 1.05 -5.90
CA PRO A 33 12.30 -0.16 -5.12
C PRO A 33 10.91 -0.81 -5.21
N ILE A 34 10.75 -1.83 -6.05
CA ILE A 34 9.49 -2.61 -6.18
C ILE A 34 9.16 -3.37 -4.89
N LYS A 35 10.17 -3.60 -4.04
CA LYS A 35 10.06 -4.33 -2.77
C LYS A 35 9.07 -3.70 -1.78
N PRO A 36 9.15 -2.40 -1.41
CA PRO A 36 8.16 -1.75 -0.56
C PRO A 36 6.76 -1.71 -1.17
N LEU A 37 6.63 -1.53 -2.49
CA LEU A 37 5.32 -1.58 -3.15
C LEU A 37 4.67 -2.96 -2.99
N ARG A 38 5.46 -4.03 -3.12
CA ARG A 38 5.02 -5.40 -2.85
C ARG A 38 4.67 -5.64 -1.39
N MET A 39 5.44 -5.08 -0.45
CA MET A 39 5.13 -5.17 0.99
C MET A 39 3.80 -4.48 1.31
N LEU A 40 3.56 -3.29 0.76
CA LEU A 40 2.31 -2.56 0.96
C LEU A 40 1.12 -3.35 0.40
N GLY A 41 1.27 -3.94 -0.80
CA GLY A 41 0.27 -4.83 -1.38
C GLY A 41 -0.02 -6.05 -0.51
N GLN A 42 1.02 -6.70 0.03
CA GLN A 42 0.86 -7.85 0.93
C GLN A 42 0.14 -7.49 2.22
N ILE A 43 0.44 -6.33 2.80
CA ILE A 43 -0.27 -5.81 3.97
C ILE A 43 -1.74 -5.56 3.61
N GLY A 44 -2.00 -4.87 2.49
CA GLY A 44 -3.36 -4.61 2.01
C GLY A 44 -4.18 -5.90 1.84
N ILE A 45 -3.59 -6.96 1.28
CA ILE A 45 -4.25 -8.26 1.13
C ILE A 45 -4.62 -8.84 2.50
N LYS A 46 -3.74 -8.75 3.51
CA LYS A 46 -4.05 -9.22 4.87
C LYS A 46 -5.22 -8.44 5.48
N PHE A 47 -5.29 -7.13 5.29
CA PHE A 47 -6.43 -6.33 5.73
C PHE A 47 -7.74 -6.76 5.06
N VAL A 48 -7.71 -7.02 3.76
CA VAL A 48 -8.89 -7.51 3.02
C VAL A 48 -9.33 -8.87 3.57
N ILE A 49 -8.39 -9.80 3.78
CA ILE A 49 -8.70 -11.12 4.35
C ILE A 49 -9.31 -10.98 5.74
N GLY A 50 -8.72 -10.15 6.61
CA GLY A 50 -9.24 -9.93 7.96
C GLY A 50 -10.65 -9.30 7.95
N GLY A 51 -10.87 -8.30 7.10
CA GLY A 51 -12.19 -7.71 6.89
C GLY A 51 -13.22 -8.72 6.41
N LEU A 52 -12.86 -9.62 5.49
CA LEU A 52 -13.73 -10.71 5.03
C LEU A 52 -14.04 -11.73 6.12
N LEU A 53 -13.05 -12.12 6.93
CA LEU A 53 -13.25 -13.03 8.05
C LEU A 53 -14.22 -12.43 9.08
N LEU A 54 -14.03 -11.16 9.44
CA LEU A 54 -14.92 -10.44 10.35
C LEU A 54 -16.33 -10.30 9.77
N PHE A 55 -16.44 -10.01 8.48
CA PHE A 55 -17.72 -9.95 7.79
C PHE A 55 -18.46 -11.28 7.90
N PHE A 56 -17.79 -12.41 7.63
CA PHE A 56 -18.42 -13.73 7.77
C PHE A 56 -18.83 -14.01 9.22
N VAL A 57 -17.95 -13.74 10.19
CA VAL A 57 -18.29 -13.90 11.61
C VAL A 57 -19.50 -13.08 12.00
N ASN A 58 -19.62 -11.84 11.53
CA ASN A 58 -20.77 -11.00 11.85
C ASN A 58 -22.05 -11.46 11.14
N VAL A 59 -21.96 -11.95 9.90
CA VAL A 59 -23.14 -12.48 9.18
C VAL A 59 -23.69 -13.71 9.89
N PHE A 60 -22.84 -14.66 10.26
CA PHE A 60 -23.28 -15.86 11.00
C PHE A 60 -23.57 -15.55 12.47
N GLY A 61 -22.81 -14.62 13.06
CA GLY A 61 -22.90 -14.18 14.44
C GLY A 61 -24.14 -13.33 14.72
N ALA A 62 -24.72 -12.68 13.72
CA ALA A 62 -25.98 -11.95 13.85
C ALA A 62 -27.13 -12.84 14.39
N LEU A 63 -27.07 -14.16 14.15
CA LEU A 63 -28.04 -15.12 14.69
C LEU A 63 -28.00 -15.24 16.23
N ILE A 64 -26.87 -14.89 16.83
CA ILE A 64 -26.61 -14.94 18.27
C ILE A 64 -26.26 -13.56 18.83
N ASP A 65 -26.68 -12.48 18.13
CA ASP A 65 -26.38 -11.07 18.45
C ASP A 65 -24.88 -10.72 18.57
N LEU A 66 -24.00 -11.58 18.02
CA LEU A 66 -22.55 -11.35 17.99
C LEU A 66 -22.18 -10.45 16.82
N HIS A 67 -21.73 -9.24 17.13
CA HIS A 67 -21.24 -8.26 16.15
C HIS A 67 -19.89 -7.69 16.57
N VAL A 68 -18.83 -8.09 15.87
CA VAL A 68 -17.48 -7.52 16.05
C VAL A 68 -17.33 -6.30 15.13
N PRO A 69 -16.94 -5.11 15.64
CA PRO A 69 -16.79 -3.93 14.80
C PRO A 69 -15.83 -4.18 13.62
N ILE A 70 -16.27 -3.94 12.37
CA ILE A 70 -15.43 -4.07 11.17
C ILE A 70 -14.71 -2.74 10.94
N ASN A 71 -13.49 -2.62 11.44
CA ASN A 71 -12.66 -1.43 11.28
C ASN A 71 -11.20 -1.82 10.95
N PHE A 72 -10.36 -0.82 10.76
CA PHE A 72 -8.95 -1.06 10.39
C PHE A 72 -8.22 -1.91 11.45
N ILE A 73 -8.43 -1.65 12.74
CA ILE A 73 -7.73 -2.37 13.82
C ILE A 73 -8.18 -3.84 13.87
N THR A 74 -9.48 -4.10 13.86
CA THR A 74 -10.01 -5.46 13.91
C THR A 74 -9.64 -6.24 12.64
N ALA A 75 -9.69 -5.61 11.46
CA ALA A 75 -9.24 -6.20 10.20
C ALA A 75 -7.74 -6.48 10.19
N ALA A 76 -6.91 -5.65 10.82
CA ALA A 76 -5.49 -5.95 11.02
C ALA A 76 -5.32 -7.18 11.90
N VAL A 77 -5.94 -7.20 13.09
CA VAL A 77 -5.78 -8.30 14.05
C VAL A 77 -6.22 -9.63 13.43
N SER A 78 -7.41 -9.68 12.84
CA SER A 78 -7.92 -10.87 12.14
C SER A 78 -7.14 -11.21 10.87
N GLY A 79 -6.62 -10.22 10.14
CA GLY A 79 -5.89 -10.43 8.89
C GLY A 79 -4.44 -10.87 9.08
N PHE A 80 -3.76 -10.37 10.11
CA PHE A 80 -2.38 -10.73 10.42
C PHE A 80 -2.26 -12.01 11.24
N LEU A 81 -3.16 -12.22 12.21
CA LEU A 81 -3.17 -13.45 13.03
C LEU A 81 -4.05 -14.54 12.40
N GLY A 82 -5.01 -14.20 11.54
CA GLY A 82 -5.94 -15.16 10.94
C GLY A 82 -7.01 -15.62 11.94
N ILE A 83 -7.31 -16.91 11.91
CA ILE A 83 -8.28 -17.57 12.80
C ILE A 83 -8.02 -17.33 14.29
N PRO A 84 -6.78 -17.45 14.84
CA PRO A 84 -6.56 -17.16 16.26
C PRO A 84 -6.84 -15.69 16.63
N GLY A 85 -6.57 -14.75 15.74
CA GLY A 85 -6.92 -13.32 15.96
C GLY A 85 -8.43 -13.09 15.94
N LEU A 86 -9.12 -13.73 15.01
CA LEU A 86 -10.59 -13.71 14.92
C LEU A 86 -11.24 -14.28 16.20
N ALA A 87 -10.75 -15.43 16.68
CA ALA A 87 -11.23 -16.07 17.90
C ALA A 87 -11.01 -15.16 19.13
N LEU A 88 -9.85 -14.51 19.21
CA LEU A 88 -9.56 -13.55 20.28
C LEU A 88 -10.52 -12.35 20.26
N LEU A 89 -10.78 -11.78 19.09
CA LEU A 89 -11.71 -10.65 18.95
C LEU A 89 -13.14 -11.04 19.35
N VAL A 90 -13.60 -12.22 18.94
CA VAL A 90 -14.90 -12.76 19.34
C VAL A 90 -14.96 -12.97 20.85
N ALA A 91 -13.92 -13.55 21.45
CA ALA A 91 -13.85 -13.75 22.89
C ALA A 91 -13.88 -12.42 23.67
N ILE A 92 -13.17 -11.39 23.19
CA ILE A 92 -13.21 -10.04 23.80
C ILE A 92 -14.61 -9.46 23.71
N GLN A 93 -15.24 -9.54 22.53
CA GLN A 93 -16.61 -9.05 22.34
C GLN A 93 -17.59 -9.72 23.31
N GLN A 94 -17.46 -11.03 23.50
CA GLN A 94 -18.36 -11.85 24.34
C GLN A 94 -18.05 -11.83 25.85
N LEU A 95 -16.83 -11.47 26.25
CA LEU A 95 -16.44 -11.47 27.67
C LEU A 95 -16.43 -10.08 28.28
N VAL A 96 -16.12 -9.05 27.48
CA VAL A 96 -15.88 -7.69 27.99
C VAL A 96 -16.97 -6.71 27.57
N LEU A 97 -17.58 -6.90 26.39
CA LEU A 97 -18.59 -5.99 25.83
C LEU A 97 -20.01 -6.58 25.78
N SER A 98 -20.21 -7.74 26.41
CA SER A 98 -21.52 -8.37 26.60
C SER A 98 -22.42 -7.62 27.57
#